data_AF-A0A2J8QBJ3-F1
#
_entry.id   AF-A0A2J8QBJ3-F1
#
_cell.length_a   1.000
_cell.length_b   1.000
_cell.length_c   1.000
_cell.angle_alpha   90.00
_cell.angle_beta   90.00
_cell.angle_gamma   90.00
#
_symmetry.space_group_name_H-M   'P 1'
#
loop_
_entity.id
_entity.type
_entity.pdbx_description
1 polymer ?
#
loop_
_entity_poly.entity_id
_entity_poly.type
_entity_poly.pdbx_seq_one_letter_code
_entity_poly.pdbx_strand_id
1 'polypeptide(L)' 'MPRPVKVAAVGGQSYLSSILRFFVKSLANKTSDWLGYMRFLIIPLGSHPVAKYLGSVDSKYSSSFLDSGWRDLFSRSEP' A
#
# COMPACT_ATOMS: atom_id res chain seq x y z
N MET A 1 -13.59 -3.67 -21.16
CA MET A 1 -12.32 -3.39 -20.44
C MET A 1 -12.14 -4.43 -19.34
N PRO A 2 -10.94 -5.01 -19.16
CA PRO A 2 -10.70 -5.98 -18.09
C PRO A 2 -10.93 -5.37 -16.71
N ARG A 3 -11.39 -6.17 -15.76
CA ARG A 3 -11.63 -5.71 -14.38
C ARG A 3 -10.29 -5.34 -13.73
N PRO A 4 -10.17 -4.17 -13.06
CA PRO A 4 -8.96 -3.82 -12.34
C PRO A 4 -8.61 -4.87 -11.29
N VAL A 5 -7.36 -5.35 -11.31
CA VAL A 5 -6.81 -6.28 -10.32
C VAL A 5 -6.47 -5.50 -9.06
N LYS A 6 -6.99 -5.94 -7.92
CA LYS A 6 -6.67 -5.36 -6.61
C LYS A 6 -5.48 -6.10 -6.02
N VAL A 7 -4.43 -5.38 -5.64
CA VAL A 7 -3.22 -5.95 -5.04
C VAL A 7 -3.04 -5.39 -3.65
N ALA A 8 -3.13 -6.24 -2.64
CA ALA A 8 -2.82 -5.85 -1.27
C ALA A 8 -1.29 -5.83 -1.09
N ALA A 9 -0.73 -4.64 -0.83
CA ALA A 9 0.67 -4.45 -0.52
C ALA A 9 0.82 -4.34 1.00
N VAL A 10 1.26 -5.43 1.62
CA VAL A 10 1.47 -5.54 3.08
C VAL A 10 2.95 -5.33 3.36
N GLY A 11 3.31 -4.23 4.02
CA GLY A 11 4.71 -3.96 4.34
C GLY A 11 4.99 -2.53 4.78
N GLY A 12 6.26 -2.28 5.04
CA GLY A 12 6.77 -0.94 5.32
C GLY A 12 6.89 -0.09 4.05
N GLN A 13 7.26 1.18 4.25
CA GLN A 13 7.41 2.14 3.15
C GLN A 13 8.43 1.68 2.09
N SER A 14 9.54 1.06 2.49
CA SER A 14 10.56 0.55 1.58
C SER A 14 10.03 -0.56 0.67
N TYR A 15 9.22 -1.47 1.21
CA TYR A 15 8.58 -2.55 0.46
C TYR A 15 7.61 -2.00 -0.60
N LEU A 16 6.76 -1.05 -0.22
CA LEU A 16 5.86 -0.37 -1.16
C LEU A 16 6.64 0.31 -2.28
N SER A 17 7.71 1.04 -1.96
CA SER A 17 8.56 1.69 -2.96
C SER A 17 9.21 0.70 -3.92
N SER A 18 9.65 -0.46 -3.43
CA SER A 18 10.21 -1.53 -4.27
C SER A 18 9.18 -2.12 -5.24
N ILE A 19 7.97 -2.45 -4.76
CA ILE A 19 6.89 -2.96 -5.62
C ILE A 19 6.50 -1.92 -6.68
N LEU A 20 6.28 -0.66 -6.27
CA LEU A 20 5.89 0.39 -7.21
C LEU A 20 6.97 0.61 -8.28
N ARG A 21 8.25 0.59 -7.90
CA ARG A 21 9.36 0.71 -8.86
C ARG A 21 9.37 -0.45 -9.86
N PHE A 22 9.19 -1.69 -9.39
CA PHE A 22 9.10 -2.86 -10.27
C PHE A 22 7.88 -2.79 -11.20
N PHE A 23 6.72 -2.44 -10.63
CA PHE A 23 5.47 -2.28 -11.37
C PHE A 23 5.60 -1.26 -12.49
N VAL A 24 6.11 -0.06 -12.19
CA VAL A 24 6.38 0.98 -13.18
C VAL A 24 7.37 0.47 -14.23
N LYS A 25 8.51 -0.12 -13.83
CA LYS A 25 9.51 -0.62 -14.78
C LYS A 25 8.96 -1.70 -15.71
N SER A 26 8.11 -2.60 -15.19
CA SER A 26 7.59 -3.73 -15.95
C SER A 26 6.40 -3.37 -16.85
N LEU A 27 5.62 -2.35 -16.50
CA LEU A 27 4.36 -2.00 -17.20
C LEU A 27 4.39 -0.67 -17.94
N ALA A 28 5.29 0.26 -17.62
CA ALA A 28 5.43 1.52 -18.37
C ALA A 28 5.74 1.29 -19.85
N ASN A 29 6.36 0.15 -20.18
CA ASN A 29 6.68 -0.23 -21.55
C ASN A 29 5.55 -0.97 -22.28
N LYS A 30 4.44 -1.33 -21.59
CA LYS A 30 3.47 -2.30 -22.13
C LYS A 30 2.13 -1.74 -22.61
N THR A 31 1.65 -0.58 -22.18
CA THR A 31 0.46 0.11 -22.76
C THR A 31 0.27 1.49 -22.12
N SER A 32 -0.63 2.35 -22.64
CA SER A 32 -1.03 3.63 -22.03
C SER A 32 -1.98 3.48 -20.81
N ASP A 33 -2.81 2.44 -20.81
CA ASP A 33 -3.92 2.31 -19.85
C ASP A 33 -3.57 1.53 -18.56
N TRP A 34 -2.32 1.06 -18.43
CA TRP A 34 -1.81 0.19 -17.35
C TRP A 34 -2.13 0.66 -15.93
N LEU A 35 -2.18 1.97 -15.67
CA LEU A 35 -2.54 2.54 -14.37
C LEU A 35 -3.98 2.20 -13.94
N GLY A 36 -4.88 2.00 -14.91
CA GLY A 36 -6.26 1.59 -14.64
C GLY A 36 -6.40 0.10 -14.33
N TYR A 37 -5.42 -0.73 -14.71
CA TYR A 37 -5.50 -2.18 -14.60
C TYR A 37 -5.20 -2.72 -13.21
N MET A 38 -4.40 -2.02 -12.41
CA MET A 38 -4.02 -2.48 -11.07
C MET A 38 -4.25 -1.40 -10.02
N ARG A 39 -4.86 -1.79 -8.91
CA ARG A 39 -5.15 -0.94 -7.77
C ARG A 39 -4.43 -1.49 -6.54
N PHE A 40 -3.44 -0.75 -6.05
CA PHE A 40 -2.73 -1.11 -4.83
C PHE A 40 -3.57 -0.72 -3.61
N LEU A 41 -3.77 -1.69 -2.71
CA LEU A 41 -4.38 -1.51 -1.40
C LEU A 41 -3.26 -1.59 -0.37
N ILE A 42 -2.99 -0.48 0.32
CA ILE A 42 -1.83 -0.36 1.20
C ILE A 42 -2.22 -0.86 2.60
N ILE A 43 -1.51 -1.86 3.10
CA ILE A 43 -1.64 -2.37 4.48
C ILE A 43 -0.30 -2.06 5.18
N PRO A 44 -0.26 -1.05 6.06
CA PRO A 44 0.98 -0.53 6.60
C PRO A 44 1.53 -1.43 7.71
N LEU A 45 2.81 -1.79 7.59
CA LEU A 45 3.59 -2.33 8.69
C LEU A 45 4.63 -1.27 9.13
N GLY A 46 4.71 -1.01 10.42
CA GLY A 46 5.57 0.05 10.96
C GLY A 46 5.21 1.47 10.51
N SER A 47 6.21 2.36 10.48
CA SER A 47 6.02 3.76 10.06
C SER A 47 5.79 3.86 8.56
N HIS A 48 4.61 4.35 8.15
CA HIS A 48 4.20 4.39 6.74
C HIS A 48 3.58 5.75 6.37
N PRO A 49 4.34 6.70 5.78
CA PRO A 49 3.86 8.06 5.49
C PRO A 49 2.60 8.09 4.62
N VAL A 50 2.51 7.21 3.61
CA VAL A 50 1.32 7.12 2.75
C VAL A 50 0.10 6.64 3.54
N ALA A 51 0.28 5.76 4.52
CA ALA A 51 -0.84 5.24 5.28
C ALA A 51 -1.36 6.30 6.25
N LYS A 52 -0.46 7.13 6.82
CA LYS A 52 -0.86 8.31 7.59
C LYS A 52 -1.73 9.26 6.77
N TYR A 53 -1.37 9.50 5.51
CA TYR A 53 -2.22 10.28 4.61
C TYR A 53 -3.55 9.58 4.31
N LEU A 54 -3.55 8.27 4.00
CA LEU A 54 -4.77 7.50 3.78
C LEU A 54 -5.73 7.54 4.98
N GLY A 55 -5.20 7.46 6.21
CA GLY A 55 -6.00 7.61 7.42
C GLY A 55 -6.57 9.00 7.64
N SER A 56 -5.96 10.05 7.05
CA SER A 56 -6.51 11.41 7.10
C SER A 56 -7.70 11.62 6.15
N VAL A 57 -7.79 10.81 5.09
CA VAL A 57 -8.85 10.92 4.07
C VAL A 57 -9.95 9.85 4.26
N ASP A 58 -9.65 8.76 4.96
CA ASP A 58 -10.59 7.66 5.23
C ASP A 58 -10.52 7.23 6.71
N SER A 59 -11.59 7.49 7.44
CA SER A 59 -11.69 7.15 8.86
C SER A 59 -11.78 5.64 9.11
N LYS A 60 -12.36 4.86 8.20
CA LYS A 60 -12.39 3.39 8.29
C LYS A 60 -11.02 2.79 8.07
N TYR A 61 -10.25 3.37 7.14
CA TYR A 61 -8.85 3.00 6.95
C TYR A 61 -8.04 3.28 8.21
N SER A 62 -8.21 4.48 8.78
CA SER A 62 -7.56 4.90 10.02
C SER A 62 -7.87 3.95 11.18
N SER A 63 -9.15 3.63 11.41
CA SER A 63 -9.56 2.73 12.49
C SER A 63 -9.10 1.29 12.31
N SER A 64 -8.82 0.86 11.07
CA SER A 64 -8.42 -0.52 10.79
C SER A 64 -6.90 -0.74 10.87
N PHE A 65 -6.11 0.28 10.54
CA PHE A 65 -4.67 0.12 10.30
C PHE A 65 -3.77 1.11 11.05
N LEU A 66 -4.34 2.12 11.69
CA LEU A 66 -3.59 3.16 12.42
C LEU A 66 -4.01 3.27 13.89
N ASP A 67 -4.90 2.38 14.36
CA ASP A 67 -5.26 2.32 15.77
C ASP A 67 -4.09 1.81 16.63
N SER A 68 -4.22 1.94 17.95
CA SER A 68 -3.17 1.50 18.87
C SER A 68 -2.91 0.00 18.77
N GLY A 69 -3.97 -0.81 18.62
CA GLY A 69 -3.86 -2.27 18.51
C GLY A 69 -3.03 -2.73 17.32
N TRP A 70 -3.30 -2.19 16.13
CA TRP A 70 -2.54 -2.48 14.92
C TRP A 70 -1.08 -2.05 15.07
N ARG A 71 -0.85 -0.83 15.60
CA ARG A 71 0.50 -0.34 15.81
C ARG A 71 1.26 -1.22 16.78
N ASP A 72 0.67 -1.64 17.89
CA ASP A 72 1.35 -2.47 18.88
C ASP A 72 1.78 -3.83 18.32
N LEU A 73 0.99 -4.40 17.40
CA LEU A 73 1.29 -5.66 16.72
C LEU A 73 2.38 -5.51 15.64
N PHE A 74 2.34 -4.44 14.85
CA PHE A 74 3.13 -4.34 13.61
C PHE A 74 4.20 -3.24 13.60
N SER A 75 4.37 -2.48 14.69
CA SER A 75 5.45 -1.49 14.81
C SER A 75 6.66 -1.98 15.59
N ARG A 76 6.58 -3.17 16.17
CA ARG A 76 7.72 -3.82 16.84
C ARG A 76 8.63 -4.43 15.78
N SER A 77 9.91 -4.10 15.82
CA SER A 77 10.96 -4.93 15.23
C SER A 77 10.93 -6.27 15.96
N GLU A 78 10.92 -7.38 15.24
CA GLU A 78 11.10 -8.72 15.84
C GLU A 78 12.43 -8.72 16.64
N PRO A 79 12.48 -9.35 17.84
CA PRO A 79 13.68 -9.40 18.66
C PRO A 79 14.84 -10.17 18.01
#